data_AF-A0A450WVB3-F1
#
_entry.id   AF-A0A450WVB3-F1
#
_cell.length_a   1.000
_cell.length_b   1.000
_cell.length_c   1.000
_cell.angle_alpha   90.00
_cell.angle_beta   90.00
_cell.angle_gamma   90.00
#
_symmetry.space_group_name_H-M   'P 1'
#
loop_
_entity.id
_entity.type
_entity.pdbx_description
1 polymer ?
#
loop_
_entity_poly.entity_id
_entity_poly.type
_entity_poly.pdbx_seq_one_letter_code
_entity_poly.pdbx_strand_id
1 'polypeptide(L)'
;MNPESVIWWENFLTSSHLSGIASIVGILTAIIGMGVFISRKMPKIKTYLQNRKKEKDTVPQPSVSPTDQGEKQIPSPTLQARTDNPPPEPPESPIRAKRSQRIALLYKRHAEPDETLLRLLEERLTAAGHDIFIDRHLAIGVEWARQIDREIHRADAVIPLLSERSMRSEMLASELEIARQAAREQNGRPRILPVRLRDEAPLPNELDGIIGRLQHTLWRGPEDDAKVTRELLDSLDNPPGPAKKPVKLEMTGGAVTLDSEFYVARPTDQAFQYAVARRDTVILVKGARQMGKTSLLARGIQQAREAGVRVVLTDFQKLTAGELEGLERFYLALGEILTDQLELDVRLEDAWRVGGNPNTNFERWLRREILGKSDKPLLWAMDEVDRLFDRDFGSEVFGLFRSWHNARALDPSGPWSRLTLAIAYATEAHLFIEDPNQSPFNVGTRIALDDFTLAETRDLNRRHDAPLGDEAELLGFYDLLGGQPYLTRRGLSVLVEQGLSMDGFAAGGFTALATQDDGPFGDHLRRMLMMLSRNPELCDIMRGLLREESYPDSTSFYRLRSAGIIAGDAREAARPRCALYALYLQKHLL
;
A
#
# COMPACT_ATOMS: atom_id res chain seq x y z
N MET A 1 -28.92 42.39 62.33
CA MET A 1 -30.05 41.62 61.76
C MET A 1 -29.52 40.96 60.49
N ASN A 2 -29.35 39.66 60.35
CA ASN A 2 -29.94 38.51 61.04
C ASN A 2 -28.83 37.44 61.25
N PRO A 3 -28.72 36.75 62.40
CA PRO A 3 -27.54 35.96 62.79
C PRO A 3 -27.84 34.44 62.77
N GLU A 4 -27.61 33.76 61.63
CA GLU A 4 -27.70 32.28 61.57
C GLU A 4 -26.73 31.64 60.56
N SER A 5 -25.54 32.21 60.36
CA SER A 5 -24.51 31.57 59.52
C SER A 5 -23.12 31.45 60.15
N VAL A 6 -23.00 31.77 61.45
CA VAL A 6 -21.70 31.80 62.15
C VAL A 6 -21.43 30.54 63.00
N ILE A 7 -22.37 29.59 63.10
CA ILE A 7 -22.22 28.43 64.00
C ILE A 7 -21.66 27.16 63.30
N TRP A 8 -21.42 27.19 61.99
CA TRP A 8 -20.93 25.99 61.27
C TRP A 8 -19.41 25.92 61.05
N TRP A 9 -18.62 26.87 61.57
CA TRP A 9 -17.17 26.90 61.35
C TRP A 9 -16.30 26.49 62.55
N GLU A 10 -16.85 26.29 63.75
CA GLU A 10 -16.05 25.95 64.94
C GLU A 10 -16.03 24.46 65.34
N ASN A 11 -16.74 23.57 64.64
CA ASN A 11 -16.79 22.14 64.99
C ASN A 11 -16.15 21.17 63.97
N PHE A 12 -15.30 21.63 63.06
CA PHE A 12 -14.62 20.75 62.08
C PHE A 12 -13.09 20.69 62.22
N LEU A 13 -12.54 20.97 63.41
CA LEU A 13 -11.10 20.87 63.69
C LEU A 13 -10.78 19.96 64.87
N THR A 14 -11.28 18.72 64.84
CA THR A 14 -10.69 17.61 65.58
C THR A 14 -10.82 16.31 64.79
N SER A 15 -9.95 16.10 63.79
CA SER A 15 -9.26 14.82 63.54
C SER A 15 -8.44 14.87 62.24
N SER A 16 -7.14 14.65 62.38
CA SER A 16 -6.21 14.02 61.44
C SER A 16 -6.37 14.29 59.93
N HIS A 17 -5.95 15.46 59.42
CA HIS A 17 -5.47 15.63 58.04
C HIS A 17 -4.60 16.90 57.91
N LEU A 18 -3.32 16.83 58.29
CA LEU A 18 -2.36 17.94 58.13
C LEU A 18 -1.21 17.67 57.15
N SER A 19 -1.20 16.53 56.44
CA SER A 19 -0.16 16.23 55.43
C SER A 19 -0.53 16.64 54.00
N GLY A 20 -1.80 16.97 53.71
CA GLY A 20 -2.27 17.26 52.35
C GLY A 20 -2.22 18.74 51.92
N ILE A 21 -2.31 19.68 52.87
CA ILE A 21 -2.48 21.11 52.57
C ILE A 21 -1.15 21.78 52.19
N ALA A 22 -0.02 21.31 52.74
CA ALA A 22 1.32 21.80 52.37
C ALA A 22 1.71 21.48 50.92
N SER A 23 1.23 20.35 50.36
CA SER A 23 1.54 19.93 48.98
C SER A 23 0.78 20.75 47.92
N ILE A 24 -0.42 21.24 48.25
CA ILE A 24 -1.25 22.01 47.31
C ILE A 24 -0.71 23.44 47.13
N VAL A 25 -0.20 24.06 48.19
CA VAL A 25 0.43 25.40 48.12
C VAL A 25 1.73 25.35 47.31
N GLY A 26 2.51 24.26 47.42
CA GLY A 26 3.73 24.07 46.62
C GLY A 26 3.46 23.96 45.10
N ILE A 27 2.39 23.26 44.72
CA ILE A 27 1.99 23.08 43.31
C ILE A 27 1.48 24.39 42.69
N LEU A 28 0.67 25.17 43.43
CA LEU A 28 0.20 26.47 42.98
C LEU A 28 1.34 27.48 42.77
N THR A 29 2.36 27.45 43.64
CA THR A 29 3.55 28.31 43.51
C THR A 29 4.39 27.94 42.28
N ALA A 30 4.48 26.64 41.94
CA ALA A 30 5.18 26.17 40.75
C ALA A 30 4.45 26.50 39.43
N ILE A 31 3.12 26.46 39.42
CA ILE A 31 2.30 26.80 38.24
C ILE A 31 2.40 28.31 37.91
N ILE A 32 2.39 29.17 38.94
CA ILE A 32 2.56 30.62 38.76
C ILE A 32 3.98 30.93 38.25
N GLY A 33 5.00 30.23 38.76
CA GLY A 33 6.39 30.34 38.28
C GLY A 33 6.56 29.94 36.80
N MET A 34 5.85 28.90 36.35
CA MET A 34 5.90 28.44 34.96
C MET A 34 5.21 29.43 33.98
N GLY A 35 4.13 30.09 34.42
CA GLY A 35 3.45 31.12 33.63
C GLY A 35 4.31 32.36 33.35
N VAL A 36 5.12 32.77 34.33
CA VAL A 36 6.07 33.89 34.19
C VAL A 36 7.24 33.53 33.27
N PHE A 37 7.69 32.26 33.28
CA PHE A 37 8.76 31.78 32.40
C PHE A 37 8.33 31.71 30.93
N ILE A 38 7.08 31.31 30.65
CA ILE A 38 6.53 31.24 29.29
C ILE A 38 6.29 32.64 28.70
N SER A 39 5.85 33.60 29.51
CA SER A 39 5.64 35.00 29.08
C SER A 39 6.94 35.68 28.62
N ARG A 40 8.09 35.36 29.24
CA ARG A 40 9.40 35.94 28.90
C ARG A 40 10.03 35.43 27.58
N LYS A 41 9.55 34.33 26.98
CA LYS A 41 10.11 33.79 25.72
C LYS A 41 9.35 34.16 24.43
N MET A 42 8.22 34.86 24.52
CA MET A 42 7.41 35.25 23.35
C MET A 42 8.03 36.27 22.37
N PRO A 43 9.09 37.08 22.68
CA PRO A 43 9.61 38.03 21.69
C PRO A 43 10.35 37.41 20.49
N LYS A 44 10.80 36.15 20.58
CA LYS A 44 11.63 35.52 19.53
C LYS A 44 10.83 34.74 18.47
N ILE A 45 9.58 34.37 18.74
CA ILE A 45 8.73 33.60 17.81
C ILE A 45 8.02 34.52 16.79
N LYS A 46 7.72 35.77 17.18
CA LYS A 46 7.13 36.77 16.27
C LYS A 46 8.08 37.18 15.14
N THR A 47 9.38 37.31 15.43
CA THR A 47 10.41 37.66 14.43
C THR A 47 10.62 36.54 13.41
N TYR A 48 10.51 35.28 13.85
CA TYR A 48 10.64 34.12 12.97
C TYR A 48 9.46 33.98 11.98
N LEU A 49 8.23 34.28 12.42
CA LEU A 49 7.04 34.20 11.56
C LEU A 49 6.91 35.40 10.59
N GLN A 50 7.47 36.57 10.93
CA GLN A 50 7.48 37.72 10.02
C GLN A 50 8.48 37.55 8.86
N ASN A 51 9.63 36.91 9.09
CA ASN A 51 10.61 36.69 8.03
C ASN A 51 10.14 35.65 7.00
N ARG A 52 9.39 34.62 7.43
CA ARG A 52 8.86 33.59 6.52
C ARG A 52 7.73 34.07 5.59
N LYS A 53 7.12 35.22 5.90
CA LYS A 53 6.07 35.84 5.08
C LYS A 53 6.63 36.78 4.00
N LYS A 54 7.90 37.21 4.12
CA LYS A 54 8.59 38.03 3.11
C LYS A 54 9.26 37.23 2.00
N GLU A 55 9.48 35.93 2.17
CA GLU A 55 10.11 35.06 1.15
C GLU A 55 9.10 34.40 0.19
N LYS A 56 7.79 34.55 0.40
CA LYS A 56 6.76 33.95 -0.47
C LYS A 56 6.24 34.86 -1.60
N ASP A 57 6.63 36.13 -1.62
CA ASP A 57 6.17 37.11 -2.61
C ASP A 57 7.32 37.56 -3.54
N THR A 58 7.95 36.63 -4.27
CA THR A 58 8.84 37.00 -5.40
C THR A 58 9.04 35.82 -6.36
N VAL A 59 8.19 35.73 -7.40
CA VAL A 59 8.53 35.16 -8.72
C VAL A 59 7.81 36.01 -9.79
N PRO A 60 8.46 36.45 -10.88
CA PRO A 60 7.87 37.39 -11.84
C PRO A 60 7.07 36.68 -12.95
N GLN A 61 5.96 37.31 -13.37
CA GLN A 61 5.20 36.97 -14.57
C GLN A 61 5.90 37.48 -15.85
N PRO A 62 5.77 36.78 -17.00
CA PRO A 62 6.22 37.29 -18.28
C PRO A 62 5.21 38.26 -18.92
N SER A 63 5.77 39.31 -19.50
CA SER A 63 5.15 40.45 -20.17
C SER A 63 4.48 40.12 -21.51
N VAL A 64 3.32 40.71 -21.76
CA VAL A 64 2.65 40.82 -23.07
C VAL A 64 2.78 42.26 -23.59
N SER A 65 3.02 42.43 -24.89
CA SER A 65 2.90 43.67 -25.67
C SER A 65 2.87 43.32 -27.18
N PRO A 66 2.30 44.15 -28.09
CA PRO A 66 0.92 44.02 -28.57
C PRO A 66 0.79 44.06 -30.12
N THR A 67 -0.46 44.22 -30.61
CA THR A 67 -0.92 44.55 -31.99
C THR A 67 -0.86 43.40 -33.00
N ASP A 68 -1.87 43.12 -33.82
CA ASP A 68 -2.62 44.05 -34.67
C ASP A 68 -3.99 43.49 -35.10
N GLN A 69 -4.97 44.39 -35.31
CA GLN A 69 -6.31 44.09 -35.83
C GLN A 69 -6.30 44.19 -37.36
N GLY A 70 -6.89 43.19 -38.03
CA GLY A 70 -7.15 43.24 -39.47
C GLY A 70 -8.31 42.34 -39.85
N GLU A 71 -9.48 42.94 -40.05
CA GLU A 71 -10.64 42.34 -40.71
C GLU A 71 -10.30 41.83 -42.11
N LYS A 72 -10.83 40.67 -42.50
CA LYS A 72 -11.45 40.46 -43.84
C LYS A 72 -12.19 39.13 -43.97
N GLN A 73 -13.51 39.28 -44.08
CA GLN A 73 -14.41 38.70 -45.09
C GLN A 73 -14.39 37.18 -45.36
N ILE A 74 -15.50 36.57 -44.98
CA ILE A 74 -16.03 35.28 -45.44
C ILE A 74 -16.65 35.47 -46.85
N PRO A 75 -16.43 34.53 -47.79
CA PRO A 75 -17.43 34.22 -48.80
C PRO A 75 -17.91 32.77 -48.73
N SER A 76 -19.23 32.63 -48.82
CA SER A 76 -19.99 31.40 -48.99
C SER A 76 -19.60 30.62 -50.26
N PRO A 77 -19.66 29.27 -50.26
CA PRO A 77 -19.35 28.47 -51.44
C PRO A 77 -20.54 28.40 -52.40
N THR A 78 -20.27 28.70 -53.68
CA THR A 78 -21.19 28.49 -54.81
C THR A 78 -21.09 27.03 -55.29
N LEU A 79 -22.24 26.37 -55.48
CA LEU A 79 -22.35 25.06 -56.12
C LEU A 79 -21.77 25.10 -57.55
N GLN A 80 -20.87 24.17 -57.87
CA GLN A 80 -20.61 23.76 -59.25
C GLN A 80 -20.54 22.24 -59.37
N ALA A 81 -20.90 21.79 -60.57
CA ALA A 81 -21.45 20.49 -60.91
C ALA A 81 -20.45 19.33 -60.84
N ARG A 82 -21.01 18.15 -60.54
CA ARG A 82 -20.39 16.83 -60.59
C ARG A 82 -19.93 16.50 -62.01
N THR A 83 -18.71 15.99 -62.14
CA THR A 83 -18.28 15.16 -63.28
C THR A 83 -17.75 13.85 -62.72
N ASP A 84 -18.33 12.75 -63.19
CA ASP A 84 -18.02 11.38 -62.80
C ASP A 84 -16.66 10.96 -63.37
N ASN A 85 -15.72 10.58 -62.50
CA ASN A 85 -14.53 9.80 -62.84
C ASN A 85 -14.50 8.56 -61.92
N PRO A 86 -14.14 7.37 -62.44
CA PRO A 86 -14.06 6.15 -61.63
C PRO A 86 -12.91 6.23 -60.61
N PRO A 87 -12.99 5.48 -59.48
CA PRO A 87 -12.02 5.60 -58.39
C PRO A 87 -10.64 5.08 -58.83
N PRO A 88 -9.53 5.73 -58.40
CA PRO A 88 -8.19 5.20 -58.59
C PRO A 88 -7.98 4.00 -57.65
N GLU A 89 -7.28 2.98 -58.14
CA GLU A 89 -6.82 1.84 -57.35
C GLU A 89 -6.01 2.30 -56.12
N PRO A 90 -6.10 1.59 -54.98
CA PRO A 90 -5.41 1.99 -53.75
C PRO A 90 -3.88 2.00 -53.95
N PRO A 91 -3.17 2.99 -53.43
CA PRO A 91 -1.73 3.08 -53.59
C PRO A 91 -1.05 1.91 -52.87
N GLU A 92 -0.12 1.24 -53.58
CA GLU A 92 0.81 0.29 -53.01
C GLU A 92 1.50 0.88 -51.77
N SER A 93 1.58 0.08 -50.71
CA SER A 93 2.17 0.49 -49.44
C SER A 93 3.62 0.94 -49.64
N PRO A 94 4.05 2.08 -49.07
CA PRO A 94 5.40 2.57 -49.24
C PRO A 94 6.41 1.61 -48.59
N ILE A 95 7.39 1.16 -49.38
CA ILE A 95 8.56 0.40 -48.92
C ILE A 95 9.24 1.21 -47.81
N ARG A 96 9.16 0.71 -46.58
CA ARG A 96 9.69 1.35 -45.37
C ARG A 96 11.22 1.37 -45.46
N ALA A 97 11.83 2.55 -45.55
CA ALA A 97 13.28 2.71 -45.51
C ALA A 97 13.84 2.12 -44.19
N LYS A 98 14.79 1.19 -44.30
CA LYS A 98 15.39 0.47 -43.17
C LYS A 98 16.11 1.47 -42.25
N ARG A 99 15.68 1.58 -40.99
CA ARG A 99 16.25 2.53 -40.01
C ARG A 99 17.58 1.98 -39.49
N SER A 100 18.67 2.74 -39.65
CA SER A 100 19.91 2.48 -38.92
C SER A 100 19.66 2.70 -37.42
N GLN A 101 20.09 1.75 -36.59
CA GLN A 101 19.87 1.73 -35.14
C GLN A 101 21.21 1.60 -34.43
N ARG A 102 21.34 2.20 -33.25
CA ARG A 102 22.50 2.02 -32.36
C ARG A 102 22.30 0.82 -31.47
N ILE A 103 23.24 -0.12 -31.50
CA ILE A 103 23.15 -1.39 -30.78
C ILE A 103 24.38 -1.56 -29.89
N ALA A 104 24.16 -1.79 -28.60
CA ALA A 104 25.23 -2.15 -27.67
C ALA A 104 25.27 -3.67 -27.47
N LEU A 105 26.41 -4.30 -27.77
CA LEU A 105 26.65 -5.72 -27.48
C LEU A 105 27.37 -5.87 -26.14
N LEU A 106 26.73 -6.54 -25.18
CA LEU A 106 27.32 -6.81 -23.86
C LEU A 106 27.77 -8.26 -23.80
N TYR A 107 29.02 -8.52 -23.41
CA TYR A 107 29.59 -9.87 -23.41
C TYR A 107 30.68 -10.03 -22.35
N LYS A 108 31.02 -11.28 -22.02
CA LYS A 108 32.18 -11.58 -21.20
C LYS A 108 33.43 -11.76 -22.06
N ARG A 109 34.45 -10.93 -21.82
CA ARG A 109 35.77 -11.06 -22.47
C ARG A 109 36.49 -12.34 -22.06
N HIS A 110 37.27 -12.90 -22.99
CA HIS A 110 38.06 -14.12 -22.81
C HIS A 110 37.22 -15.33 -22.37
N ALA A 111 35.93 -15.32 -22.73
CA ALA A 111 35.00 -16.40 -22.52
C ALA A 111 34.52 -16.92 -23.88
N GLU A 112 34.73 -18.21 -24.11
CA GLU A 112 34.06 -18.93 -25.18
C GLU A 112 32.81 -19.61 -24.62
N PRO A 113 31.66 -19.60 -25.34
CA PRO A 113 31.53 -19.22 -26.75
C PRO A 113 31.18 -17.73 -27.02
N ASP A 114 31.21 -16.87 -26.01
CA ASP A 114 30.79 -15.46 -26.11
C ASP A 114 31.56 -14.68 -27.19
N GLU A 115 32.89 -14.85 -27.26
CA GLU A 115 33.72 -14.18 -28.28
C GLU A 115 33.45 -14.65 -29.71
N THR A 116 33.08 -15.92 -29.87
CA THR A 116 32.69 -16.47 -31.19
C THR A 116 31.40 -15.83 -31.68
N LEU A 117 30.36 -15.82 -30.82
CA LEU A 117 29.07 -15.25 -31.17
C LEU A 117 29.13 -13.72 -31.31
N LEU A 118 29.92 -13.04 -30.49
CA LEU A 118 30.13 -11.59 -30.58
C LEU A 118 30.64 -11.18 -31.97
N ARG A 119 31.68 -11.86 -32.47
CA ARG A 119 32.28 -11.57 -33.79
C ARG A 119 31.27 -11.75 -34.91
N LEU A 120 30.49 -12.83 -34.86
CA LEU A 120 29.42 -13.08 -35.82
C LEU A 120 28.39 -11.94 -35.80
N LEU A 121 27.87 -11.58 -34.62
CA LEU A 121 26.83 -10.57 -34.50
C LEU A 121 27.32 -9.17 -34.89
N GLU A 122 28.55 -8.81 -34.51
CA GLU A 122 29.18 -7.57 -34.95
C GLU A 122 29.23 -7.48 -36.48
N GLU A 123 29.73 -8.52 -37.15
CA GLU A 123 29.82 -8.56 -38.61
C GLU A 123 28.43 -8.46 -39.27
N ARG A 124 27.48 -9.28 -38.81
CA ARG A 124 26.15 -9.39 -39.43
C ARG A 124 25.27 -8.18 -39.19
N LEU A 125 25.28 -7.60 -37.99
CA LEU A 125 24.49 -6.41 -37.67
C LEU A 125 25.08 -5.15 -38.33
N THR A 126 26.41 -5.05 -38.42
CA THR A 126 27.07 -3.97 -39.18
C THR A 126 26.75 -4.07 -40.67
N ALA A 127 26.81 -5.27 -41.25
CA ALA A 127 26.42 -5.50 -42.64
C ALA A 127 24.93 -5.19 -42.93
N ALA A 128 24.07 -5.26 -41.91
CA ALA A 128 22.67 -4.87 -41.99
C ALA A 128 22.43 -3.35 -41.87
N GLY A 129 23.47 -2.55 -41.61
CA GLY A 129 23.42 -1.09 -41.56
C GLY A 129 23.23 -0.48 -40.17
N HIS A 130 23.47 -1.24 -39.10
CA HIS A 130 23.40 -0.77 -37.72
C HIS A 130 24.76 -0.28 -37.20
N ASP A 131 24.73 0.63 -36.23
CA ASP A 131 25.91 1.17 -35.55
C ASP A 131 26.16 0.37 -34.26
N ILE A 132 27.30 -0.33 -34.18
CA ILE A 132 27.57 -1.31 -33.12
C ILE A 132 28.57 -0.75 -32.12
N PHE A 133 28.14 -0.66 -30.87
CA PHE A 133 29.00 -0.39 -29.73
C PHE A 133 29.38 -1.71 -29.03
N ILE A 134 30.68 -1.90 -28.82
CA ILE A 134 31.25 -3.02 -28.05
C ILE A 134 32.24 -2.46 -27.06
N ASP A 135 32.10 -2.80 -25.79
CA ASP A 135 33.11 -2.43 -24.80
C ASP A 135 34.37 -3.30 -24.95
N ARG A 136 35.41 -2.71 -25.56
CA ARG A 136 36.76 -3.29 -25.74
C ARG A 136 37.84 -2.67 -24.85
N HIS A 137 37.53 -1.66 -24.03
CA HIS A 137 38.55 -0.89 -23.29
C HIS A 137 38.91 -1.50 -21.91
N LEU A 138 40.19 -1.40 -21.51
CA LEU A 138 40.77 -2.01 -20.29
C LEU A 138 41.05 -1.00 -19.17
N ALA A 139 40.69 0.28 -19.33
CA ALA A 139 40.97 1.32 -18.36
C ALA A 139 39.88 1.34 -17.27
N ILE A 140 40.17 0.70 -16.13
CA ILE A 140 39.29 0.64 -14.96
C ILE A 140 39.25 2.04 -14.30
N GLY A 141 38.06 2.65 -14.19
CA GLY A 141 37.88 3.95 -13.53
C GLY A 141 36.50 4.60 -13.77
N VAL A 142 36.24 5.72 -13.09
CA VAL A 142 34.94 6.44 -13.11
C VAL A 142 34.56 6.94 -14.50
N GLU A 143 35.53 7.35 -15.32
CA GLU A 143 35.25 7.90 -16.65
C GLU A 143 34.82 6.82 -17.65
N TRP A 144 35.34 5.60 -17.51
CA TRP A 144 34.89 4.44 -18.28
C TRP A 144 33.45 4.05 -17.89
N ALA A 145 33.11 4.04 -16.60
CA ALA A 145 31.75 3.79 -16.14
C ALA A 145 30.74 4.82 -16.70
N ARG A 146 31.12 6.11 -16.74
CA ARG A 146 30.31 7.16 -17.38
C ARG A 146 30.18 6.98 -18.90
N GLN A 147 31.19 6.41 -19.55
CA GLN A 147 31.12 6.14 -20.99
C GLN A 147 30.15 5.00 -21.29
N ILE A 148 30.23 3.89 -20.55
CA ILE A 148 29.28 2.76 -20.68
C ILE A 148 27.85 3.22 -20.44
N ASP A 149 27.64 4.00 -19.37
CA ASP A 149 26.35 4.60 -19.07
C ASP A 149 25.82 5.45 -20.24
N ARG A 150 26.64 6.35 -20.78
CA ARG A 150 26.28 7.20 -21.94
C ARG A 150 25.93 6.40 -23.20
N GLU A 151 26.69 5.36 -23.52
CA GLU A 151 26.46 4.57 -24.73
C GLU A 151 25.23 3.68 -24.60
N ILE A 152 25.00 3.07 -23.43
CA ILE A 152 23.76 2.30 -23.17
C ILE A 152 22.53 3.22 -23.22
N HIS A 153 22.59 4.42 -22.65
CA HIS A 153 21.49 5.38 -22.69
C HIS A 153 21.20 5.93 -24.09
N ARG A 154 22.15 5.83 -25.02
CA ARG A 154 21.99 6.28 -26.42
C ARG A 154 21.63 5.15 -27.38
N ALA A 155 21.70 3.90 -26.92
CA ALA A 155 21.39 2.75 -27.74
C ALA A 155 19.88 2.65 -28.00
N ASP A 156 19.51 2.19 -29.19
CA ASP A 156 18.14 1.78 -29.51
C ASP A 156 17.88 0.35 -28.98
N ALA A 157 18.92 -0.49 -28.97
CA ALA A 157 18.89 -1.85 -28.43
C ALA A 157 20.19 -2.24 -27.71
N VAL A 158 20.05 -3.10 -26.69
CA VAL A 158 21.14 -3.72 -25.94
C VAL A 158 20.98 -5.23 -26.07
N ILE A 159 22.03 -5.91 -26.52
CA ILE A 159 22.04 -7.35 -26.75
C ILE A 159 23.07 -7.99 -25.81
N PRO A 160 22.66 -8.52 -24.64
CA PRO A 160 23.57 -9.24 -23.76
C PRO A 160 23.75 -10.70 -24.19
N LEU A 161 25.00 -11.15 -24.26
CA LEU A 161 25.38 -12.54 -24.50
C LEU A 161 25.52 -13.27 -23.17
N LEU A 162 24.69 -14.30 -22.96
CA LEU A 162 24.48 -14.99 -21.70
C LEU A 162 24.97 -16.44 -21.76
N SER A 163 26.29 -16.63 -21.64
CA SER A 163 26.90 -17.92 -21.29
C SER A 163 26.94 -18.16 -19.77
N GLU A 164 27.22 -19.39 -19.34
CA GLU A 164 27.41 -19.72 -17.92
C GLU A 164 28.43 -18.80 -17.21
N ARG A 165 29.50 -18.40 -17.92
CA ARG A 165 30.55 -17.54 -17.35
C ARG A 165 30.13 -16.08 -17.30
N SER A 166 29.39 -15.61 -18.30
CA SER A 166 28.89 -14.23 -18.35
C SER A 166 27.79 -13.98 -17.30
N MET A 167 26.93 -14.97 -17.03
CA MET A 167 25.85 -14.86 -16.06
C MET A 167 26.33 -14.69 -14.61
N ARG A 168 27.59 -15.07 -14.32
CA ARG A 168 28.25 -14.87 -13.03
C ARG A 168 29.12 -13.61 -12.98
N SER A 169 29.04 -12.75 -13.98
CA SER A 169 29.88 -11.54 -14.10
C SER A 169 29.17 -10.32 -13.49
N GLU A 170 29.66 -9.85 -12.34
CA GLU A 170 29.15 -8.63 -11.67
C GLU A 170 29.11 -7.41 -12.61
N MET A 171 30.08 -7.30 -13.51
CA MET A 171 30.14 -6.24 -14.52
C MET A 171 28.97 -6.30 -15.51
N LEU A 172 28.62 -7.50 -15.98
CA LEU A 172 27.51 -7.67 -16.93
C LEU A 172 26.16 -7.41 -16.24
N ALA A 173 26.03 -7.85 -14.99
CA ALA A 173 24.85 -7.54 -14.17
C ALA A 173 24.69 -6.02 -13.99
N SER A 174 25.79 -5.31 -13.73
CA SER A 174 25.80 -3.85 -13.59
C SER A 174 25.41 -3.14 -14.90
N GLU A 175 25.95 -3.57 -16.04
CA GLU A 175 25.61 -3.03 -17.37
C GLU A 175 24.13 -3.27 -17.72
N LEU A 176 23.60 -4.45 -17.37
CA LEU A 176 22.20 -4.76 -17.56
C LEU A 176 21.27 -3.97 -16.65
N GLU A 177 21.70 -3.66 -15.43
CA GLU A 177 20.97 -2.75 -14.55
C GLU A 177 20.88 -1.35 -15.13
N ILE A 178 21.99 -0.83 -15.68
CA ILE A 178 22.02 0.45 -16.39
C ILE A 178 21.05 0.43 -17.58
N ALA A 179 21.07 -0.63 -18.39
CA ALA A 179 20.17 -0.77 -19.53
C ALA A 179 18.70 -0.82 -19.12
N ARG A 180 18.37 -1.52 -18.02
CA ARG A 180 17.01 -1.57 -17.46
C ARG A 180 16.56 -0.22 -16.94
N GLN A 181 17.44 0.50 -16.26
CA GLN A 181 17.15 1.84 -15.75
C GLN A 181 16.90 2.82 -16.90
N ALA A 182 17.78 2.84 -17.92
CA ALA A 182 17.60 3.63 -19.12
C ALA A 182 16.25 3.31 -19.82
N ALA A 183 15.92 2.02 -19.97
CA ALA A 183 14.64 1.58 -20.53
C ALA A 183 13.42 2.08 -19.75
N ARG A 184 13.50 2.15 -18.41
CA ARG A 184 12.43 2.71 -17.58
C ARG A 184 12.29 4.22 -17.74
N GLU A 185 13.40 4.93 -17.90
CA GLU A 185 13.44 6.39 -18.04
C GLU A 185 13.03 6.87 -19.44
N GLN A 186 13.31 6.09 -20.48
CA GLN A 186 13.13 6.49 -21.89
C GLN A 186 12.01 5.72 -22.60
N ASN A 187 10.92 5.41 -21.90
CA ASN A 187 9.72 4.79 -22.46
C ASN A 187 10.01 3.46 -23.22
N GLY A 188 10.87 2.61 -22.65
CA GLY A 188 11.22 1.29 -23.17
C GLY A 188 12.49 1.22 -24.02
N ARG A 189 13.34 2.25 -24.04
CA ARG A 189 14.63 2.27 -24.77
C ARG A 189 15.86 2.42 -23.84
N PRO A 190 16.97 1.69 -24.05
CA PRO A 190 17.18 0.71 -25.11
C PRO A 190 16.33 -0.55 -24.91
N ARG A 191 15.98 -1.21 -26.01
CA ARG A 191 15.35 -2.54 -25.94
C ARG A 191 16.39 -3.58 -25.57
N ILE A 192 16.14 -4.35 -24.52
CA ILE A 192 17.05 -5.42 -24.11
C ILE A 192 16.63 -6.70 -24.83
N LEU A 193 17.55 -7.30 -25.60
CA LEU A 193 17.34 -8.51 -26.40
C LEU A 193 18.34 -9.60 -25.97
N PRO A 194 18.03 -10.36 -24.90
CA PRO A 194 18.95 -11.37 -24.38
C PRO A 194 19.21 -12.51 -25.36
N VAL A 195 20.48 -12.92 -25.48
CA VAL A 195 20.89 -14.10 -26.24
C VAL A 195 21.53 -15.10 -25.29
N ARG A 196 20.90 -16.27 -25.13
CA ARG A 196 21.38 -17.36 -24.27
C ARG A 196 22.29 -18.30 -25.06
N LEU A 197 23.44 -18.65 -24.47
CA LEU A 197 24.47 -19.46 -25.11
C LEU A 197 24.47 -20.86 -24.50
N ARG A 198 24.25 -21.89 -25.33
CA ARG A 198 24.27 -23.33 -25.04
C ARG A 198 23.18 -23.89 -24.11
N ASP A 199 22.73 -23.15 -23.09
CA ASP A 199 21.87 -23.71 -22.03
C ASP A 199 20.71 -22.77 -21.60
N GLU A 200 19.60 -23.39 -21.19
CA GLU A 200 18.37 -22.79 -20.63
C GLU A 200 18.33 -22.84 -19.09
N ALA A 201 19.45 -23.16 -18.43
CA ALA A 201 19.57 -23.12 -16.96
C ALA A 201 18.93 -21.88 -16.30
N PRO A 202 18.42 -21.97 -15.07
CA PRO A 202 17.83 -20.82 -14.39
C PRO A 202 18.81 -19.63 -14.36
N LEU A 203 18.31 -18.42 -14.63
CA LEU A 203 19.11 -17.22 -14.45
C LEU A 203 19.44 -17.06 -12.96
N PRO A 204 20.66 -16.62 -12.59
CA PRO A 204 20.95 -16.21 -11.23
C PRO A 204 19.97 -15.11 -10.77
N ASN A 205 19.61 -15.08 -9.48
CA ASN A 205 18.63 -14.16 -8.91
C ASN A 205 18.85 -12.69 -9.33
N GLU A 206 20.11 -12.27 -9.43
CA GLU A 206 20.53 -10.93 -9.84
C GLU A 206 20.10 -10.58 -11.28
N LEU A 207 20.22 -11.53 -12.21
CA LEU A 207 19.84 -11.35 -13.62
C LEU A 207 18.35 -11.65 -13.87
N ASP A 208 17.77 -12.59 -13.11
CA ASP A 208 16.36 -12.96 -13.25
C ASP A 208 15.43 -11.76 -13.01
N GLY A 209 15.75 -10.93 -12.00
CA GLY A 209 15.01 -9.70 -11.73
C GLY A 209 15.13 -8.63 -12.83
N ILE A 210 16.15 -8.70 -13.68
CA ILE A 210 16.41 -7.71 -14.74
C ILE A 210 15.84 -8.18 -16.08
N ILE A 211 16.23 -9.40 -16.51
CA ILE A 211 15.97 -9.93 -17.85
C ILE A 211 15.16 -11.24 -17.84
N GLY A 212 14.85 -11.81 -16.67
CA GLY A 212 14.15 -13.10 -16.57
C GLY A 212 12.71 -13.11 -17.13
N ARG A 213 12.14 -11.92 -17.34
CA ARG A 213 10.82 -11.72 -17.97
C ARG A 213 10.88 -11.43 -19.47
N LEU A 214 12.07 -11.20 -20.03
CA LEU A 214 12.24 -10.87 -21.43
C LEU A 214 12.28 -12.15 -22.29
N GLN A 215 11.73 -12.06 -23.51
CA GLN A 215 12.01 -13.08 -24.51
C GLN A 215 13.50 -13.08 -24.83
N HIS A 216 14.06 -14.27 -24.97
CA HIS A 216 15.47 -14.44 -25.31
C HIS A 216 15.59 -15.31 -26.56
N THR A 217 16.65 -15.08 -27.32
CA THR A 217 17.06 -15.95 -28.41
C THR A 217 18.07 -16.98 -27.89
N LEU A 218 17.97 -18.22 -28.33
CA LEU A 218 18.89 -19.29 -27.93
C LEU A 218 19.86 -19.62 -29.06
N TRP A 219 21.16 -19.62 -28.75
CA TRP A 219 22.25 -20.05 -29.63
C TRP A 219 22.94 -21.29 -29.03
N ARG A 220 22.84 -22.45 -29.68
CA ARG A 220 23.47 -23.70 -29.20
C ARG A 220 24.86 -23.95 -29.79
N GLY A 221 25.07 -23.47 -31.02
CA GLY A 221 26.32 -23.63 -31.76
C GLY A 221 26.25 -22.96 -33.14
N PRO A 222 27.29 -23.11 -33.97
CA PRO A 222 27.37 -22.48 -35.29
C PRO A 222 26.20 -22.79 -36.24
N GLU A 223 25.50 -23.91 -36.03
CA GLU A 223 24.28 -24.26 -36.76
C GLU A 223 23.13 -23.26 -36.56
N ASP A 224 23.12 -22.54 -35.45
CA ASP A 224 22.12 -21.53 -35.11
C ASP A 224 22.50 -20.11 -35.59
N ASP A 225 23.69 -19.90 -36.17
CA ASP A 225 24.21 -18.58 -36.57
C ASP A 225 23.23 -17.79 -37.44
N ALA A 226 22.70 -18.44 -38.47
CA ALA A 226 21.73 -17.84 -39.39
C ALA A 226 20.37 -17.59 -38.74
N LYS A 227 19.97 -18.43 -37.78
CA LYS A 227 18.70 -18.32 -37.05
C LYS A 227 18.75 -17.13 -36.09
N VAL A 228 19.77 -17.07 -35.24
CA VAL A 228 19.95 -16.02 -34.23
C VAL A 228 20.09 -14.65 -34.88
N THR A 229 20.88 -14.56 -35.95
CA THR A 229 21.01 -13.31 -36.72
C THR A 229 19.66 -12.85 -37.27
N ARG A 230 18.85 -13.78 -37.81
CA ARG A 230 17.53 -13.46 -38.36
C ARG A 230 16.56 -13.01 -37.27
N GLU A 231 16.47 -13.74 -36.17
CA GLU A 231 15.59 -13.38 -35.05
C GLU A 231 15.93 -12.01 -34.45
N LEU A 232 17.22 -11.68 -34.33
CA LEU A 232 17.65 -10.37 -33.85
C LEU A 232 17.32 -9.26 -34.84
N LEU A 233 17.60 -9.44 -36.14
CA LEU A 233 17.25 -8.47 -37.17
C LEU A 233 15.73 -8.29 -37.30
N ASP A 234 14.95 -9.37 -37.25
CA ASP A 234 13.50 -9.32 -37.26
C ASP A 234 12.97 -8.58 -36.02
N SER A 235 13.54 -8.85 -34.84
CA SER A 235 13.17 -8.13 -33.61
C SER A 235 13.53 -6.64 -33.67
N LEU A 236 14.63 -6.28 -34.34
CA LEU A 236 15.05 -4.89 -34.52
C LEU A 236 14.19 -4.14 -35.54
N ASP A 237 13.81 -4.79 -36.65
CA ASP A 237 13.03 -4.19 -37.75
C ASP A 237 11.52 -4.19 -37.45
N ASN A 238 11.03 -5.27 -36.83
CA ASN A 238 9.64 -5.49 -36.45
C ASN A 238 9.59 -5.76 -34.94
N PRO A 239 9.63 -4.72 -34.08
CA PRO A 239 9.55 -4.91 -32.64
C PRO A 239 8.31 -5.74 -32.30
N PRO A 240 8.44 -7.01 -31.85
CA PRO A 240 7.31 -7.67 -31.22
C PRO A 240 6.91 -6.77 -30.04
N GLY A 241 5.62 -6.49 -29.90
CA GLY A 241 5.10 -5.93 -28.66
C GLY A 241 5.64 -6.75 -27.49
N PRO A 242 5.95 -6.16 -26.32
CA PRO A 242 6.64 -6.86 -25.25
C PRO A 242 5.87 -8.15 -24.93
N ALA A 243 6.40 -9.29 -25.34
CA ALA A 243 5.84 -10.58 -25.01
C ALA A 243 6.24 -10.85 -23.57
N LYS A 244 5.45 -10.28 -22.66
CA LYS A 244 5.56 -10.47 -21.22
C LYS A 244 5.24 -11.93 -20.92
N LYS A 245 6.04 -12.58 -20.07
CA LYS A 245 5.59 -13.81 -19.40
C LYS A 245 4.20 -13.53 -18.79
N PRO A 246 3.23 -14.45 -18.90
CA PRO A 246 1.89 -14.21 -18.37
C PRO A 246 1.98 -13.88 -16.89
N VAL A 247 1.30 -12.80 -16.46
CA VAL A 247 1.14 -12.45 -15.05
C VAL A 247 0.64 -13.69 -14.31
N LYS A 248 1.44 -14.21 -13.38
CA LYS A 248 0.97 -15.30 -12.51
C LYS A 248 0.03 -14.68 -11.49
N LEU A 249 -1.26 -14.65 -11.82
CA LEU A 249 -2.27 -14.12 -10.94
C LEU A 249 -2.33 -14.95 -9.66
N GLU A 250 -2.40 -14.25 -8.54
CA GLU A 250 -2.61 -14.83 -7.22
C GLU A 250 -4.11 -14.88 -6.90
N MET A 251 -4.52 -15.82 -6.04
CA MET A 251 -5.89 -15.83 -5.53
C MET A 251 -6.20 -14.52 -4.79
N THR A 252 -7.29 -13.87 -5.18
CA THR A 252 -7.73 -12.62 -4.57
C THR A 252 -8.64 -12.92 -3.37
N GLY A 253 -8.14 -12.63 -2.17
CA GLY A 253 -8.88 -12.80 -0.92
C GLY A 253 -7.93 -12.91 0.27
N GLY A 254 -8.36 -12.42 1.44
CA GLY A 254 -7.52 -12.45 2.64
C GLY A 254 -6.32 -11.48 2.60
N ALA A 255 -5.34 -11.74 3.45
CA ALA A 255 -4.13 -10.93 3.52
C ALA A 255 -3.21 -11.17 2.31
N VAL A 256 -2.62 -10.08 1.81
CA VAL A 256 -1.63 -10.15 0.73
C VAL A 256 -0.31 -10.66 1.32
N THR A 257 0.23 -11.76 0.77
CA THR A 257 1.47 -12.38 1.24
C THR A 257 2.66 -11.41 1.15
N LEU A 258 3.71 -11.65 1.92
CA LEU A 258 4.86 -10.74 2.02
C LEU A 258 5.64 -10.61 0.70
N ASP A 259 5.70 -11.69 -0.06
CA ASP A 259 6.38 -11.84 -1.35
C ASP A 259 5.52 -11.42 -2.55
N SER A 260 4.25 -11.10 -2.33
CA SER A 260 3.33 -10.74 -3.42
C SER A 260 3.74 -9.45 -4.12
N GLU A 261 3.83 -9.53 -5.45
CA GLU A 261 4.11 -8.38 -6.31
C GLU A 261 2.92 -7.43 -6.42
N PHE A 262 1.72 -7.87 -6.01
CA PHE A 262 0.48 -7.10 -6.09
C PHE A 262 0.23 -6.23 -4.85
N TYR A 263 1.15 -6.18 -3.90
CA TYR A 263 1.03 -5.26 -2.77
C TYR A 263 1.42 -3.84 -3.15
N VAL A 264 0.49 -2.92 -3.00
CA VAL A 264 0.76 -1.47 -3.09
C VAL A 264 1.11 -0.97 -1.70
N ALA A 265 2.36 -0.54 -1.53
CA ALA A 265 2.80 0.11 -0.31
C ALA A 265 2.11 1.48 -0.16
N ARG A 266 1.59 1.76 1.03
CA ARG A 266 0.88 2.99 1.37
C ARG A 266 1.69 3.81 2.39
N PRO A 267 1.39 5.10 2.58
CA PRO A 267 2.00 5.90 3.66
C PRO A 267 1.82 5.28 5.06
N THR A 268 0.77 4.48 5.23
CA THR A 268 0.46 3.77 6.48
C THR A 268 1.45 2.67 6.83
N ASP A 269 2.12 2.06 5.84
CA ASP A 269 3.23 1.11 6.06
C ASP A 269 4.37 1.75 6.83
N GLN A 270 4.82 2.91 6.33
CA GLN A 270 5.91 3.66 6.96
C GLN A 270 5.49 4.20 8.34
N ALA A 271 4.24 4.67 8.47
CA ALA A 271 3.70 5.12 9.76
C ALA A 271 3.69 4.00 10.80
N PHE A 272 3.33 2.76 10.40
CA PHE A 272 3.36 1.60 11.28
C PHE A 272 4.79 1.28 11.72
N GLN A 273 5.73 1.24 10.77
CA GLN A 273 7.14 1.01 11.06
C GLN A 273 7.70 2.04 12.05
N TYR A 274 7.41 3.32 11.84
CA TYR A 274 7.84 4.38 12.76
C TYR A 274 7.21 4.24 14.15
N ALA A 275 5.93 3.87 14.23
CA ALA A 275 5.26 3.67 15.51
C ALA A 275 5.87 2.52 16.32
N VAL A 276 6.23 1.42 15.66
CA VAL A 276 6.96 0.30 16.28
C VAL A 276 8.36 0.73 16.71
N ALA A 277 9.10 1.46 15.85
CA ALA A 277 10.45 1.92 16.16
C ALA A 277 10.51 2.89 17.35
N ARG A 278 9.52 3.79 17.47
CA ARG A 278 9.34 4.68 18.63
C ARG A 278 8.87 3.94 19.89
N ARG A 279 8.53 2.65 19.76
CA ARG A 279 7.92 1.83 20.79
C ARG A 279 6.65 2.49 21.30
N ASP A 280 5.75 2.94 20.43
CA ASP A 280 4.48 3.51 20.90
C ASP A 280 3.73 2.46 21.73
N THR A 281 3.00 2.87 22.78
CA THR A 281 2.36 1.86 23.65
C THR A 281 1.22 1.14 22.95
N VAL A 282 0.46 1.89 22.15
CA VAL A 282 -0.69 1.41 21.38
C VAL A 282 -0.60 1.96 19.96
N ILE A 283 -0.76 1.09 18.98
CA ILE A 283 -0.86 1.36 17.55
C ILE A 283 -2.22 0.85 17.09
N LEU A 284 -3.07 1.75 16.63
CA LEU A 284 -4.45 1.48 16.24
C LEU A 284 -4.54 1.42 14.72
N VAL A 285 -4.66 0.21 14.16
CA VAL A 285 -4.82 -0.02 12.72
C VAL A 285 -6.31 -0.08 12.39
N LYS A 286 -6.85 1.03 11.93
CA LYS A 286 -8.28 1.25 11.72
C LYS A 286 -8.65 1.15 10.25
N GLY A 287 -9.69 0.39 9.91
CA GLY A 287 -10.23 0.36 8.55
C GLY A 287 -11.38 -0.63 8.39
N ALA A 288 -12.24 -0.42 7.40
CA ALA A 288 -13.32 -1.36 7.09
C ALA A 288 -12.79 -2.75 6.70
N ARG A 289 -13.68 -3.72 6.55
CA ARG A 289 -13.32 -5.06 6.04
C ARG A 289 -12.67 -4.95 4.66
N GLN A 290 -11.68 -5.82 4.41
CA GLN A 290 -10.94 -5.91 3.14
C GLN A 290 -10.14 -4.65 2.75
N MET A 291 -9.83 -3.75 3.69
CA MET A 291 -8.93 -2.59 3.48
C MET A 291 -7.42 -2.92 3.55
N GLY A 292 -7.08 -4.20 3.77
CA GLY A 292 -5.68 -4.63 3.93
C GLY A 292 -5.10 -4.40 5.33
N LYS A 293 -5.93 -4.42 6.38
CA LYS A 293 -5.47 -4.36 7.79
C LYS A 293 -4.48 -5.47 8.11
N THR A 294 -4.86 -6.72 7.86
CA THR A 294 -4.01 -7.90 8.07
C THR A 294 -2.76 -7.85 7.19
N SER A 295 -2.86 -7.35 5.95
CA SER A 295 -1.71 -7.19 5.05
C SER A 295 -0.67 -6.19 5.59
N LEU A 296 -1.13 -5.08 6.19
CA LEU A 296 -0.29 -4.10 6.87
C LEU A 296 0.34 -4.70 8.13
N LEU A 297 -0.46 -5.37 8.97
CA LEU A 297 0.04 -6.04 10.18
C LEU A 297 1.13 -7.06 9.84
N ALA A 298 0.91 -7.95 8.87
CA ALA A 298 1.87 -8.98 8.48
C ALA A 298 3.24 -8.38 8.10
N ARG A 299 3.23 -7.29 7.32
CA ARG A 299 4.46 -6.59 6.91
C ARG A 299 5.13 -5.87 8.06
N GLY A 300 4.35 -5.18 8.90
CA GLY A 300 4.86 -4.51 10.08
C GLY A 300 5.48 -5.48 11.08
N ILE A 301 4.87 -6.66 11.27
CA ILE A 301 5.39 -7.76 12.08
C ILE A 301 6.71 -8.28 11.52
N GLN A 302 6.77 -8.52 10.21
CA GLN A 302 8.00 -9.01 9.56
C GLN A 302 9.15 -8.02 9.74
N GLN A 303 8.91 -6.72 9.48
CA GLN A 303 9.91 -5.67 9.69
C GLN A 303 10.33 -5.55 11.16
N ALA A 304 9.39 -5.73 12.10
CA ALA A 304 9.71 -5.73 13.53
C ALA A 304 10.63 -6.89 13.91
N ARG A 305 10.38 -8.10 13.36
CA ARG A 305 11.26 -9.27 13.56
C ARG A 305 12.66 -9.02 13.03
N GLU A 306 12.77 -8.46 11.82
CA GLU A 306 14.05 -8.08 11.21
C GLU A 306 14.81 -7.03 12.03
N ALA A 307 14.09 -6.13 12.71
CA ALA A 307 14.66 -5.17 13.65
C ALA A 307 14.98 -5.75 15.04
N GLY A 308 14.83 -7.06 15.26
CA GLY A 308 15.14 -7.74 16.52
C GLY A 308 14.08 -7.56 17.62
N VAL A 309 12.88 -7.09 17.27
CA VAL A 309 11.72 -7.00 18.17
C VAL A 309 11.10 -8.39 18.30
N ARG A 310 10.75 -8.80 19.53
CA ARG A 310 9.95 -10.02 19.73
C ARG A 310 8.53 -9.76 19.27
N VAL A 311 7.89 -10.70 18.59
CA VAL A 311 6.56 -10.49 18.04
C VAL A 311 5.61 -11.64 18.38
N VAL A 312 4.41 -11.30 18.84
CA VAL A 312 3.27 -12.20 18.95
C VAL A 312 2.16 -11.70 18.03
N LEU A 313 1.51 -12.61 17.31
CA LEU A 313 0.31 -12.34 16.53
C LEU A 313 -0.87 -13.14 17.11
N THR A 314 -1.90 -12.45 17.59
CA THR A 314 -3.15 -13.06 18.00
C THR A 314 -4.23 -12.72 16.97
N ASP A 315 -4.67 -13.74 16.23
CA ASP A 315 -5.87 -13.65 15.39
C ASP A 315 -7.07 -14.14 16.21
N PHE A 316 -7.95 -13.21 16.57
CA PHE A 316 -9.09 -13.51 17.42
C PHE A 316 -10.11 -14.41 16.72
N GLN A 317 -10.10 -14.56 15.39
CA GLN A 317 -10.96 -15.52 14.69
C GLN A 317 -10.63 -16.98 15.04
N LYS A 318 -9.42 -17.26 15.52
CA LYS A 318 -9.02 -18.62 15.93
C LYS A 318 -9.64 -19.07 17.25
N LEU A 319 -10.12 -18.14 18.08
CA LEU A 319 -10.77 -18.46 19.34
C LEU A 319 -12.16 -19.05 19.12
N THR A 320 -12.44 -20.16 19.78
CA THR A 320 -13.72 -20.85 19.76
C THR A 320 -14.78 -20.08 20.54
N ALA A 321 -16.05 -20.46 20.38
CA ALA A 321 -17.14 -19.88 21.17
C ALA A 321 -16.92 -20.11 22.69
N GLY A 322 -16.48 -21.31 23.09
CA GLY A 322 -16.26 -21.68 24.49
C GLY A 322 -15.12 -20.90 25.17
N GLU A 323 -14.09 -20.52 24.42
CA GLU A 323 -13.01 -19.66 24.90
C GLU A 323 -13.45 -18.19 25.02
N LEU A 324 -14.49 -17.78 24.29
CA LEU A 324 -15.09 -16.44 24.33
C LEU A 324 -16.35 -16.36 25.22
N GLU A 325 -16.63 -17.38 26.03
CA GLU A 325 -17.77 -17.38 26.96
C GLU A 325 -17.51 -16.58 28.25
N GLY A 326 -16.24 -16.38 28.63
CA GLY A 326 -15.91 -15.67 29.87
C GLY A 326 -14.45 -15.27 29.98
N LEU A 327 -14.20 -14.27 30.82
CA LEU A 327 -12.90 -13.60 30.95
C LEU A 327 -11.75 -14.55 31.33
N GLU A 328 -11.99 -15.49 32.24
CA GLU A 328 -10.98 -16.47 32.65
C GLU A 328 -10.56 -17.40 31.50
N ARG A 329 -11.54 -18.03 30.83
CA ARG A 329 -11.27 -18.92 29.69
C ARG A 329 -10.60 -18.17 28.55
N PHE A 330 -11.02 -16.94 28.31
CA PHE A 330 -10.41 -16.07 27.33
C PHE A 330 -8.92 -15.84 27.62
N TYR A 331 -8.57 -15.49 28.87
CA TYR A 331 -7.17 -15.28 29.22
C TYR A 331 -6.35 -16.57 29.21
N LEU A 332 -6.90 -17.70 29.62
CA LEU A 332 -6.21 -18.99 29.53
C LEU A 332 -5.88 -19.35 28.08
N ALA A 333 -6.84 -19.20 27.16
CA ALA A 333 -6.61 -19.40 25.73
C ALA A 333 -5.58 -18.42 25.16
N LEU A 334 -5.67 -17.14 25.56
CA LEU A 334 -4.70 -16.12 25.16
C LEU A 334 -3.29 -16.43 25.70
N GLY A 335 -3.21 -16.89 26.94
CA GLY A 335 -1.98 -17.32 27.59
C GLY A 335 -1.30 -18.47 26.86
N GLU A 336 -2.06 -19.47 26.40
CA GLU A 336 -1.52 -20.57 25.59
C GLU A 336 -0.96 -20.05 24.25
N ILE A 337 -1.72 -19.21 23.53
CA ILE A 337 -1.25 -18.58 22.28
C ILE A 337 0.06 -17.81 22.48
N LEU A 338 0.19 -17.08 23.58
CA LEU A 338 1.40 -16.31 23.91
C LEU A 338 2.56 -17.24 24.32
N THR A 339 2.26 -18.30 25.07
CA THR A 339 3.26 -19.28 25.52
C THR A 339 3.88 -20.01 24.34
N ASP A 340 3.07 -20.50 23.41
CA ASP A 340 3.54 -21.22 22.24
C ASP A 340 4.37 -20.34 21.31
N GLN A 341 3.91 -19.12 21.02
CA GLN A 341 4.60 -18.22 20.07
C GLN A 341 5.92 -17.64 20.62
N LEU A 342 6.02 -17.51 21.94
CA LEU A 342 7.23 -17.01 22.61
C LEU A 342 8.11 -18.14 23.15
N GLU A 343 7.73 -19.40 22.95
CA GLU A 343 8.43 -20.59 23.44
C GLU A 343 8.72 -20.49 24.96
N LEU A 344 7.70 -20.16 25.76
CA LEU A 344 7.84 -19.97 27.21
C LEU A 344 7.81 -21.29 27.97
N ASP A 345 8.67 -21.41 28.99
CA ASP A 345 8.67 -22.57 29.89
C ASP A 345 7.48 -22.61 30.86
N VAL A 346 6.91 -21.45 31.18
CA VAL A 346 5.86 -21.31 32.21
C VAL A 346 4.56 -20.86 31.55
N ARG A 347 3.54 -21.73 31.57
CA ARG A 347 2.22 -21.42 31.03
C ARG A 347 1.46 -20.51 31.99
N LEU A 348 0.49 -19.78 31.45
CA LEU A 348 -0.38 -18.95 32.28
C LEU A 348 -1.16 -19.79 33.30
N GLU A 349 -1.62 -20.97 32.90
CA GLU A 349 -2.38 -21.89 33.76
C GLU A 349 -1.57 -22.30 35.00
N ASP A 350 -0.27 -22.57 34.85
CA ASP A 350 0.63 -22.91 35.96
C ASP A 350 0.79 -21.76 36.97
N ALA A 351 0.74 -20.52 36.47
CA ALA A 351 0.86 -19.30 37.28
C ALA A 351 -0.49 -18.76 37.79
N TRP A 352 -1.60 -19.42 37.43
CA TRP A 352 -2.95 -18.95 37.70
C TRP A 352 -3.30 -19.10 39.18
N ARG A 353 -3.73 -18.01 39.83
CA ARG A 353 -4.19 -18.05 41.22
C ARG A 353 -5.70 -18.23 41.26
N VAL A 354 -6.14 -19.41 41.70
CA VAL A 354 -7.55 -19.74 41.91
C VAL A 354 -8.22 -18.71 42.82
N GLY A 355 -9.40 -18.22 42.42
CA GLY A 355 -10.16 -17.18 43.15
C GLY A 355 -9.58 -15.76 43.02
N GLY A 356 -8.48 -15.58 42.30
CA GLY A 356 -7.95 -14.26 41.96
C GLY A 356 -8.72 -13.59 40.83
N ASN A 357 -8.68 -12.26 40.77
CA ASN A 357 -9.24 -11.51 39.64
C ASN A 357 -8.50 -11.89 38.33
N PRO A 358 -9.21 -12.28 37.24
CA PRO A 358 -8.60 -12.72 35.98
C PRO A 358 -7.63 -11.69 35.36
N ASN A 359 -7.99 -10.40 35.32
CA ASN A 359 -7.10 -9.34 34.81
C ASN A 359 -5.79 -9.29 35.60
N THR A 360 -5.86 -9.42 36.93
CA THR A 360 -4.68 -9.39 37.81
C THR A 360 -3.79 -10.61 37.59
N ASN A 361 -4.37 -11.79 37.33
CA ASN A 361 -3.60 -13.00 37.02
C ASN A 361 -2.88 -12.86 35.69
N PHE A 362 -3.60 -12.46 34.64
CA PHE A 362 -3.02 -12.26 33.31
C PHE A 362 -1.92 -11.20 33.30
N GLU A 363 -2.18 -10.03 33.90
CA GLU A 363 -1.21 -8.94 34.01
C GLU A 363 0.07 -9.39 34.73
N ARG A 364 -0.08 -10.07 35.87
CA ARG A 364 1.07 -10.52 36.67
C ARG A 364 1.95 -11.47 35.87
N TRP A 365 1.34 -12.43 35.19
CA TRP A 365 2.04 -13.41 34.36
C TRP A 365 2.76 -12.72 33.19
N LEU A 366 2.05 -11.91 32.39
CA LEU A 366 2.62 -11.15 31.28
C LEU A 366 3.80 -10.27 31.74
N ARG A 367 3.65 -9.57 32.86
CA ARG A 367 4.71 -8.70 33.39
C ARG A 367 5.94 -9.48 33.85
N ARG A 368 5.77 -10.61 34.55
CA ARG A 368 6.88 -11.36 35.14
C ARG A 368 7.54 -12.30 34.14
N GLU A 369 6.74 -13.11 33.47
CA GLU A 369 7.24 -14.22 32.66
C GLU A 369 7.63 -13.77 31.25
N ILE A 370 6.98 -12.74 30.69
CA ILE A 370 7.23 -12.29 29.31
C ILE A 370 8.06 -11.02 29.26
N LEU A 371 7.65 -9.96 29.98
CA LEU A 371 8.32 -8.66 29.94
C LEU A 371 9.52 -8.58 30.91
N GLY A 372 9.44 -9.27 32.04
CA GLY A 372 10.48 -9.28 33.08
C GLY A 372 11.70 -10.14 32.74
N LYS A 373 11.54 -11.18 31.91
CA LYS A 373 12.61 -12.10 31.52
C LYS A 373 13.41 -11.68 30.29
N SER A 374 13.10 -10.53 29.69
CA SER A 374 13.79 -10.07 28.48
C SER A 374 13.79 -8.56 28.36
N ASP A 375 14.94 -8.00 28.00
CA ASP A 375 15.12 -6.58 27.71
C ASP A 375 14.74 -6.20 26.27
N LYS A 376 14.44 -7.20 25.42
CA LYS A 376 14.00 -6.95 24.05
C LYS A 376 12.56 -6.44 24.03
N PRO A 377 12.23 -5.42 23.21
CA PRO A 377 10.86 -4.98 23.03
C PRO A 377 9.98 -6.12 22.50
N LEU A 378 8.70 -6.05 22.84
CA LEU A 378 7.65 -6.97 22.42
C LEU A 378 6.58 -6.18 21.66
N LEU A 379 6.37 -6.53 20.41
CA LEU A 379 5.20 -6.14 19.62
C LEU A 379 4.15 -7.25 19.76
N TRP A 380 3.01 -6.92 20.33
CA TRP A 380 1.85 -7.80 20.33
C TRP A 380 0.83 -7.28 19.32
N ALA A 381 0.81 -7.90 18.15
CA ALA A 381 -0.15 -7.64 17.10
C ALA A 381 -1.43 -8.45 17.33
N MET A 382 -2.57 -7.79 17.25
CA MET A 382 -3.90 -8.36 17.44
C MET A 382 -4.74 -8.06 16.20
N ASP A 383 -5.27 -9.10 15.57
CA ASP A 383 -6.17 -8.98 14.42
C ASP A 383 -7.57 -9.44 14.79
N GLU A 384 -8.57 -8.87 14.11
CA GLU A 384 -10.00 -9.18 14.32
C GLU A 384 -10.47 -9.05 15.78
N VAL A 385 -9.90 -8.07 16.50
CA VAL A 385 -10.27 -7.73 17.90
C VAL A 385 -11.75 -7.33 18.03
N ASP A 386 -12.38 -7.01 16.90
CA ASP A 386 -13.82 -6.73 16.81
C ASP A 386 -14.69 -7.81 17.47
N ARG A 387 -14.23 -9.07 17.53
CA ARG A 387 -14.95 -10.17 18.19
C ARG A 387 -15.20 -9.98 19.69
N LEU A 388 -14.44 -9.08 20.34
CA LEU A 388 -14.60 -8.77 21.76
C LEU A 388 -15.65 -7.69 22.04
N PHE A 389 -16.07 -6.90 21.04
CA PHE A 389 -16.99 -5.78 21.29
C PHE A 389 -18.38 -6.23 21.74
N ASP A 390 -18.85 -7.38 21.26
CA ASP A 390 -20.14 -7.97 21.63
C ASP A 390 -20.04 -8.92 22.84
N ARG A 391 -18.97 -8.85 23.63
CA ARG A 391 -18.76 -9.73 24.79
C ARG A 391 -18.91 -8.94 26.08
N ASP A 392 -19.64 -9.51 27.04
CA ASP A 392 -19.88 -8.88 28.35
C ASP A 392 -18.59 -8.50 29.08
N PHE A 393 -17.51 -9.28 28.89
CA PHE A 393 -16.19 -9.03 29.50
C PHE A 393 -15.26 -8.16 28.63
N GLY A 394 -15.67 -7.75 27.43
CA GLY A 394 -14.80 -7.03 26.48
C GLY A 394 -14.28 -5.71 27.05
N SER A 395 -15.14 -4.97 27.76
CA SER A 395 -14.77 -3.72 28.43
C SER A 395 -13.67 -3.91 29.49
N GLU A 396 -13.68 -5.04 30.21
CA GLU A 396 -12.65 -5.38 31.20
C GLU A 396 -11.27 -5.62 30.56
N VAL A 397 -11.25 -6.29 29.40
CA VAL A 397 -10.01 -6.53 28.62
C VAL A 397 -9.43 -5.22 28.10
N PHE A 398 -10.28 -4.37 27.50
CA PHE A 398 -9.85 -3.07 27.01
C PHE A 398 -9.41 -2.14 28.15
N GLY A 399 -10.09 -2.17 29.29
CA GLY A 399 -9.67 -1.49 30.52
C GLY A 399 -8.27 -1.90 30.96
N LEU A 400 -7.95 -3.19 30.88
CA LEU A 400 -6.62 -3.70 31.19
C LEU A 400 -5.56 -3.19 30.20
N PHE A 401 -5.83 -3.21 28.89
CA PHE A 401 -4.90 -2.67 27.90
C PHE A 401 -4.64 -1.16 28.10
N ARG A 402 -5.69 -0.42 28.49
CA ARG A 402 -5.59 1.01 28.81
C ARG A 402 -4.77 1.25 30.08
N SER A 403 -4.87 0.36 31.07
CA SER A 403 -4.11 0.46 32.32
C SER A 403 -2.61 0.32 32.07
N TRP A 404 -2.17 -0.56 31.16
CA TRP A 404 -0.76 -0.71 30.80
C TRP A 404 -0.19 0.55 30.12
N HIS A 405 -0.98 1.22 29.29
CA HIS A 405 -0.61 2.53 28.75
C HIS A 405 -0.36 3.55 29.86
N ASN A 406 -1.20 3.59 30.89
CA ASN A 406 -1.00 4.47 32.05
C ASN A 406 0.21 4.04 32.89
N ALA A 407 0.38 2.74 33.11
CA ALA A 407 1.49 2.20 33.90
C ALA A 407 2.85 2.59 33.30
N ARG A 408 2.97 2.62 31.96
CA ARG A 408 4.18 3.09 31.28
C ARG A 408 4.49 4.56 31.54
N ALA A 409 3.48 5.42 31.66
CA ALA A 409 3.70 6.83 31.97
C ALA A 409 4.16 7.05 33.42
N LEU A 410 3.71 6.20 34.34
CA LEU A 410 4.05 6.25 35.76
C LEU A 410 5.39 5.56 36.09
N ASP A 411 5.76 4.53 35.33
CA ASP A 411 7.03 3.82 35.43
C ASP A 411 7.68 3.65 34.04
N PRO A 412 8.33 4.70 33.51
CA PRO A 412 8.93 4.67 32.17
C PRO A 412 10.10 3.69 32.02
N SER A 413 10.76 3.34 33.13
CA SER A 413 11.82 2.34 33.19
C SER A 413 11.29 0.91 33.37
N GLY A 414 10.01 0.77 33.69
CA GLY A 414 9.39 -0.51 34.02
C GLY A 414 9.22 -1.44 32.82
N PRO A 415 8.84 -2.71 33.06
CA PRO A 415 8.67 -3.71 32.01
C PRO A 415 7.67 -3.30 30.92
N TRP A 416 6.62 -2.53 31.28
CA TRP A 416 5.60 -2.06 30.34
C TRP A 416 6.13 -1.13 29.25
N SER A 417 7.27 -0.46 29.48
CA SER A 417 7.94 0.36 28.47
C SER A 417 8.41 -0.41 27.23
N ARG A 418 8.46 -1.74 27.34
CA ARG A 418 8.90 -2.68 26.32
C ARG A 418 7.74 -3.26 25.51
N LEU A 419 6.49 -3.05 25.93
CA LEU A 419 5.31 -3.59 25.27
C LEU A 419 4.70 -2.54 24.32
N THR A 420 4.50 -2.95 23.07
CA THR A 420 3.72 -2.23 22.06
C THR A 420 2.55 -3.10 21.65
N LEU A 421 1.32 -2.60 21.80
CA LEU A 421 0.11 -3.25 21.31
C LEU A 421 -0.22 -2.72 19.92
N ALA A 422 -0.30 -3.57 18.90
CA ALA A 422 -0.82 -3.20 17.58
C ALA A 422 -2.19 -3.84 17.39
N ILE A 423 -3.25 -3.04 17.42
CA ILE A 423 -4.64 -3.50 17.41
C ILE A 423 -5.24 -3.15 16.06
N ALA A 424 -5.53 -4.17 15.23
CA ALA A 424 -6.35 -4.02 14.04
C ALA A 424 -7.83 -4.23 14.37
N TYR A 425 -8.65 -3.25 13.98
CA TYR A 425 -10.08 -3.25 14.25
C TYR A 425 -10.86 -2.50 13.15
N ALA A 426 -12.12 -2.86 12.99
CA ALA A 426 -13.06 -2.16 12.13
C ALA A 426 -13.43 -0.79 12.71
N THR A 427 -13.82 0.17 11.87
CA THR A 427 -14.11 1.55 12.34
C THR A 427 -15.28 1.66 13.33
N GLU A 428 -15.96 0.54 13.58
CA GLU A 428 -17.15 0.30 14.41
C GLU A 428 -16.89 0.31 15.92
N ALA A 429 -15.65 0.06 16.36
CA ALA A 429 -15.29 -0.09 17.78
C ALA A 429 -15.83 1.02 18.70
N HIS A 430 -15.90 2.26 18.20
CA HIS A 430 -16.31 3.42 18.99
C HIS A 430 -17.79 3.38 19.40
N LEU A 431 -18.60 2.56 18.72
CA LEU A 431 -20.02 2.37 19.05
C LEU A 431 -20.24 1.39 20.21
N PHE A 432 -19.26 0.52 20.48
CA PHE A 432 -19.37 -0.54 21.49
C PHE A 432 -18.54 -0.25 22.75
N ILE A 433 -17.76 0.82 22.75
CA ILE A 433 -16.99 1.24 23.92
C ILE A 433 -17.90 2.10 24.81
N GLU A 434 -18.38 1.51 25.90
CA GLU A 434 -19.28 2.18 26.86
C GLU A 434 -18.65 3.44 27.49
N ASP A 435 -17.38 3.37 27.88
CA ASP A 435 -16.59 4.53 28.33
C ASP A 435 -15.31 4.68 27.48
N PRO A 436 -15.27 5.64 26.54
CA PRO A 436 -14.10 5.92 25.72
C PRO A 436 -12.82 6.18 26.51
N ASN A 437 -12.92 6.67 27.76
CA ASN A 437 -11.77 6.96 28.61
C ASN A 437 -11.17 5.71 29.26
N GLN A 438 -11.92 4.61 29.31
CA GLN A 438 -11.51 3.33 29.89
C GLN A 438 -10.96 2.35 28.83
N SER A 439 -10.62 2.83 27.64
CA SER A 439 -10.34 1.97 26.50
C SER A 439 -9.13 2.43 25.70
N PRO A 440 -8.31 1.53 25.11
CA PRO A 440 -7.08 1.93 24.45
C PRO A 440 -7.32 2.64 23.11
N PHE A 441 -8.57 2.67 22.61
CA PHE A 441 -8.90 3.26 21.31
C PHE A 441 -8.89 4.81 21.28
N ASN A 442 -8.77 5.46 22.45
CA ASN A 442 -8.57 6.90 22.55
C ASN A 442 -7.10 7.32 22.77
N VAL A 443 -6.18 6.36 22.89
CA VAL A 443 -4.74 6.61 23.09
C VAL A 443 -3.90 6.03 21.96
N GLY A 444 -2.63 6.46 21.91
CA GLY A 444 -1.64 5.91 20.99
C GLY A 444 -1.71 6.45 19.56
N THR A 445 -0.98 5.79 18.68
CA THR A 445 -0.83 6.18 17.27
C THR A 445 -1.94 5.58 16.43
N ARG A 446 -2.70 6.43 15.73
CA ARG A 446 -3.79 6.00 14.85
C ARG A 446 -3.32 5.92 13.41
N ILE A 447 -3.55 4.77 12.78
CA ILE A 447 -3.25 4.48 11.39
C ILE A 447 -4.56 4.08 10.72
N ALA A 448 -5.15 5.01 9.98
CA ALA A 448 -6.37 4.75 9.21
C ALA A 448 -5.99 4.25 7.81
N LEU A 449 -6.59 3.13 7.40
CA LEU A 449 -6.47 2.61 6.05
C LEU A 449 -7.59 3.18 5.18
N ASP A 450 -7.21 4.04 4.26
CA ASP A 450 -8.08 4.59 3.24
C ASP A 450 -8.13 3.70 1.98
N ASP A 451 -9.11 3.97 1.13
CA ASP A 451 -9.16 3.41 -0.21
C ASP A 451 -7.94 3.88 -1.01
N PHE A 452 -7.55 3.11 -2.03
CA PHE A 452 -6.47 3.50 -2.91
C PHE A 452 -6.80 4.81 -3.61
N THR A 453 -5.80 5.68 -3.70
CA THR A 453 -5.83 6.82 -4.61
C THR A 453 -5.77 6.37 -6.07
N LEU A 454 -6.05 7.29 -6.99
CA LEU A 454 -5.87 7.02 -8.42
C LEU A 454 -4.41 6.65 -8.75
N ALA A 455 -3.44 7.24 -8.06
CA ALA A 455 -2.02 6.92 -8.24
C ALA A 455 -1.66 5.50 -7.78
N GLU A 456 -2.20 5.07 -6.63
CA GLU A 456 -2.03 3.70 -6.12
C GLU A 456 -2.77 2.67 -6.99
N THR A 457 -3.95 3.03 -7.51
CA THR A 457 -4.68 2.22 -8.49
C THR A 457 -3.88 2.07 -9.79
N ARG A 458 -3.26 3.16 -10.28
CA ARG A 458 -2.35 3.13 -11.43
C ARG A 458 -1.15 2.22 -11.17
N ASP A 459 -0.58 2.28 -9.96
CA ASP A 459 0.52 1.39 -9.57
C ASP A 459 0.09 -0.08 -9.61
N LEU A 460 -1.08 -0.40 -9.05
CA LEU A 460 -1.61 -1.76 -9.10
C LEU A 460 -1.92 -2.23 -10.52
N ASN A 461 -2.44 -1.35 -11.37
CA ASN A 461 -2.67 -1.63 -12.78
C ASN A 461 -1.36 -2.02 -13.48
N ARG A 462 -0.27 -1.27 -13.27
CA ARG A 462 1.06 -1.60 -13.83
C ARG A 462 1.57 -2.96 -13.35
N ARG A 463 1.34 -3.31 -12.08
CA ARG A 463 1.71 -4.63 -11.51
C ARG A 463 0.93 -5.78 -12.13
N HIS A 464 -0.27 -5.51 -12.66
CA HIS A 464 -1.07 -6.45 -13.45
C HIS A 464 -0.77 -6.38 -14.95
N ASP A 465 0.37 -5.81 -15.34
CA ASP A 465 0.78 -5.59 -16.72
C ASP A 465 0.00 -4.54 -17.52
N ALA A 466 -0.69 -3.64 -16.81
CA ALA A 466 -1.46 -2.52 -17.34
C ALA A 466 -2.60 -2.93 -18.29
N PRO A 467 -3.57 -3.77 -17.82
CA PRO A 467 -4.77 -4.10 -18.60
C PRO A 467 -5.64 -2.87 -18.91
N LEU A 468 -5.54 -1.81 -18.09
CA LEU A 468 -6.10 -0.49 -18.39
C LEU A 468 -5.02 0.30 -19.13
N GLY A 469 -5.16 0.41 -20.45
CA GLY A 469 -4.14 0.90 -21.37
C GLY A 469 -4.12 2.43 -21.51
N ASP A 470 -5.27 3.09 -21.35
CA ASP A 470 -5.35 4.55 -21.37
C ASP A 470 -5.89 5.17 -20.06
N GLU A 471 -5.78 6.50 -19.96
CA GLU A 471 -6.15 7.25 -18.76
C GLU A 471 -7.68 7.31 -18.55
N ALA A 472 -8.48 7.26 -19.63
CA ALA A 472 -9.94 7.25 -19.52
C ALA A 472 -10.44 5.90 -18.98
N GLU A 473 -9.86 4.79 -19.42
CA GLU A 473 -10.12 3.45 -18.91
C GLU A 473 -9.77 3.35 -17.41
N LEU A 474 -8.61 3.88 -17.02
CA LEU A 474 -8.18 3.92 -15.63
C LEU A 474 -9.13 4.75 -14.75
N LEU A 475 -9.54 5.93 -15.23
CA LEU A 475 -10.49 6.79 -14.52
C LEU A 475 -11.86 6.13 -14.38
N GLY A 476 -12.40 5.54 -15.45
CA GLY A 476 -13.69 4.83 -15.40
C GLY A 476 -13.67 3.63 -14.45
N PHE A 477 -12.57 2.87 -14.44
CA PHE A 477 -12.37 1.78 -13.48
C PHE A 477 -12.28 2.27 -12.03
N TYR A 478 -11.53 3.37 -11.81
CA TYR A 478 -11.41 4.00 -10.51
C TYR A 478 -12.74 4.55 -10.00
N ASP A 479 -13.52 5.23 -10.83
CA ASP A 479 -14.83 5.78 -10.48
C ASP A 479 -15.83 4.67 -10.13
N LEU A 480 -15.78 3.54 -10.86
CA LEU A 480 -16.64 2.38 -10.59
C LEU A 480 -16.35 1.76 -9.21
N LEU A 481 -15.07 1.54 -8.89
CA LEU A 481 -14.66 0.77 -7.70
C LEU A 481 -14.26 1.64 -6.50
N GLY A 482 -14.09 2.95 -6.70
CA GLY A 482 -13.72 3.93 -5.68
C GLY A 482 -12.35 3.69 -5.04
N GLY A 483 -11.44 2.96 -5.71
CA GLY A 483 -10.14 2.58 -5.15
C GLY A 483 -10.22 1.54 -4.02
N GLN A 484 -11.36 0.90 -3.79
CA GLN A 484 -11.50 -0.11 -2.72
C GLN A 484 -10.47 -1.24 -2.93
N PRO A 485 -9.54 -1.51 -1.99
CA PRO A 485 -8.36 -2.33 -2.27
C PRO A 485 -8.64 -3.75 -2.79
N TYR A 486 -9.67 -4.42 -2.26
CA TYR A 486 -10.09 -5.75 -2.70
C TYR A 486 -10.77 -5.74 -4.06
N LEU A 487 -11.71 -4.81 -4.32
CA LEU A 487 -12.42 -4.68 -5.59
C LEU A 487 -11.43 -4.29 -6.69
N THR A 488 -10.57 -3.31 -6.43
CA THR A 488 -9.54 -2.84 -7.37
C THR A 488 -8.60 -3.98 -7.76
N ARG A 489 -8.10 -4.77 -6.80
CA ARG A 489 -7.26 -5.93 -7.10
C ARG A 489 -8.03 -7.01 -7.87
N ARG A 490 -9.23 -7.40 -7.42
CA ARG A 490 -10.04 -8.43 -8.10
C ARG A 490 -10.44 -8.01 -9.51
N GLY A 491 -10.81 -6.75 -9.70
CA GLY A 491 -11.16 -6.20 -11.00
C GLY A 491 -10.00 -6.27 -11.98
N LEU A 492 -8.80 -5.86 -11.56
CA LEU A 492 -7.59 -5.96 -12.39
C LEU A 492 -7.23 -7.42 -12.70
N SER A 493 -7.35 -8.33 -11.73
CA SER A 493 -7.13 -9.76 -11.98
C SER A 493 -8.11 -10.31 -13.02
N VAL A 494 -9.40 -9.96 -12.94
CA VAL A 494 -10.43 -10.39 -13.90
C VAL A 494 -10.17 -9.86 -15.30
N LEU A 495 -9.74 -8.60 -15.44
CA LEU A 495 -9.39 -8.03 -16.74
C LEU A 495 -8.24 -8.80 -17.40
N VAL A 496 -7.24 -9.21 -16.62
CA VAL A 496 -6.14 -10.06 -17.09
C VAL A 496 -6.61 -11.49 -17.41
N GLU A 497 -7.45 -12.10 -16.55
CA GLU A 497 -8.00 -13.46 -16.75
C GLU A 497 -8.82 -13.56 -18.05
N GLN A 498 -9.61 -12.53 -18.36
CA GLN A 498 -10.57 -12.55 -19.46
C GLN A 498 -10.06 -11.86 -20.74
N GLY A 499 -8.89 -11.21 -20.68
CA GLY A 499 -8.31 -10.50 -21.83
C GLY A 499 -9.19 -9.37 -22.37
N LEU A 500 -10.01 -8.76 -21.51
CA LEU A 500 -10.94 -7.70 -21.90
C LEU A 500 -10.18 -6.38 -22.06
N SER A 501 -10.17 -5.80 -23.27
CA SER A 501 -9.83 -4.37 -23.43
C SER A 501 -11.03 -3.51 -23.01
N MET A 502 -10.76 -2.34 -22.42
CA MET A 502 -11.82 -1.46 -21.91
C MET A 502 -12.48 -0.60 -23.00
N ASP A 503 -12.18 -0.82 -24.29
CA ASP A 503 -13.03 -0.40 -25.42
C ASP A 503 -14.50 -0.87 -25.23
N GLY A 504 -14.72 -1.92 -24.46
CA GLY A 504 -16.04 -2.41 -24.05
C GLY A 504 -16.79 -1.53 -23.02
N PHE A 505 -16.18 -0.50 -22.43
CA PHE A 505 -16.89 0.42 -21.52
C PHE A 505 -17.86 1.34 -22.27
N ALA A 506 -17.56 1.67 -23.52
CA ALA A 506 -18.46 2.44 -24.39
C ALA A 506 -19.78 1.70 -24.73
N ALA A 507 -19.87 0.40 -24.42
CA ALA A 507 -21.07 -0.44 -24.59
C ALA A 507 -21.48 -1.22 -23.33
N GLY A 508 -21.00 -0.84 -22.14
CA GLY A 508 -21.47 -1.41 -20.87
C GLY A 508 -20.86 -2.76 -20.45
N GLY A 509 -19.79 -3.26 -21.07
CA GLY A 509 -19.24 -4.61 -20.85
C GLY A 509 -18.81 -4.91 -19.40
N PHE A 510 -17.72 -4.29 -18.92
CA PHE A 510 -17.20 -4.58 -17.57
C PHE A 510 -18.15 -4.12 -16.46
N THR A 511 -18.81 -2.97 -16.59
CA THR A 511 -19.78 -2.49 -15.59
C THR A 511 -21.01 -3.39 -15.49
N ALA A 512 -21.56 -3.87 -16.62
CA ALA A 512 -22.65 -4.83 -16.59
C ALA A 512 -22.20 -6.15 -15.95
N LEU A 513 -21.03 -6.66 -16.34
CA LEU A 513 -20.45 -7.85 -15.74
C LEU A 513 -20.24 -7.68 -14.22
N ALA A 514 -19.67 -6.54 -13.79
CA ALA A 514 -19.37 -6.25 -12.40
C ALA A 514 -20.60 -6.21 -11.49
N THR A 515 -21.76 -5.83 -12.04
CA THR A 515 -23.05 -5.71 -11.33
C THR A 515 -23.92 -6.97 -11.42
N GLN A 516 -23.48 -8.02 -12.15
CA GLN A 516 -24.16 -9.30 -12.19
C GLN A 516 -23.98 -10.07 -10.88
N ASP A 517 -25.01 -10.85 -10.51
CA ASP A 517 -24.95 -11.69 -9.32
C ASP A 517 -23.84 -12.73 -9.42
N ASP A 518 -23.65 -13.36 -10.59
CA ASP A 518 -22.58 -14.29 -10.91
C ASP A 518 -21.32 -13.63 -11.48
N GLY A 519 -21.26 -12.28 -11.42
CA GLY A 519 -20.12 -11.49 -11.88
C GLY A 519 -18.88 -11.59 -10.97
N PRO A 520 -17.78 -10.90 -11.33
CA PRO A 520 -16.49 -10.99 -10.65
C PRO A 520 -16.51 -10.56 -9.18
N PHE A 521 -17.52 -9.80 -8.77
CA PHE A 521 -17.75 -9.34 -7.41
C PHE A 521 -18.97 -10.00 -6.74
N GLY A 522 -19.61 -10.95 -7.41
CA GLY A 522 -20.89 -11.54 -7.03
C GLY A 522 -20.97 -12.04 -5.59
N ASP A 523 -20.00 -12.84 -5.16
CA ASP A 523 -19.93 -13.35 -3.78
C ASP A 523 -19.77 -12.25 -2.73
N HIS A 524 -19.06 -11.18 -3.08
CA HIS A 524 -18.89 -10.02 -2.20
C HIS A 524 -20.19 -9.22 -2.09
N LEU A 525 -20.80 -8.91 -3.24
CA LEU A 525 -22.04 -8.14 -3.32
C LEU A 525 -23.22 -8.88 -2.69
N ARG A 526 -23.36 -10.19 -2.90
CA ARG A 526 -24.37 -11.02 -2.23
C ARG A 526 -24.19 -11.07 -0.73
N ARG A 527 -22.95 -11.22 -0.23
CA ARG A 527 -22.68 -11.20 1.22
C ARG A 527 -23.06 -9.86 1.84
N MET A 528 -22.78 -8.76 1.14
CA MET A 528 -23.20 -7.43 1.55
C MET A 528 -24.73 -7.32 1.62
N LEU A 529 -25.41 -7.73 0.55
CA LEU A 529 -26.88 -7.72 0.49
C LEU A 529 -27.51 -8.60 1.57
N MET A 530 -26.97 -9.80 1.81
CA MET A 530 -27.43 -10.70 2.87
C MET A 530 -27.24 -10.10 4.27
N MET A 531 -26.16 -9.37 4.48
CA MET A 531 -25.92 -8.68 5.76
C MET A 531 -26.94 -7.55 5.97
N LEU A 532 -27.17 -6.72 4.94
CA LEU A 532 -28.21 -5.69 4.98
C LEU A 532 -29.60 -6.29 5.18
N SER A 533 -29.94 -7.39 4.50
CA SER A 533 -31.27 -8.01 4.58
C SER A 533 -31.57 -8.62 5.95
N ARG A 534 -30.55 -8.96 6.74
CA ARG A 534 -30.72 -9.44 8.13
C ARG A 534 -31.08 -8.33 9.10
N ASN A 535 -30.93 -7.06 8.71
CA ASN A 535 -31.26 -5.91 9.53
C ASN A 535 -32.20 -4.95 8.77
N PRO A 536 -33.52 -5.06 8.97
CA PRO A 536 -34.51 -4.25 8.25
C PRO A 536 -34.27 -2.74 8.36
N GLU A 537 -33.84 -2.26 9.53
CA GLU A 537 -33.54 -0.84 9.78
C GLU A 537 -32.39 -0.35 8.89
N LEU A 538 -31.25 -1.07 8.85
CA LEU A 538 -30.13 -0.72 7.99
C LEU A 538 -30.49 -0.79 6.50
N CYS A 539 -31.37 -1.72 6.13
CA CYS A 539 -31.88 -1.86 4.77
C CYS A 539 -32.73 -0.64 4.35
N ASP A 540 -33.64 -0.18 5.21
CA ASP A 540 -34.45 1.03 4.96
C ASP A 540 -33.59 2.29 4.85
N ILE A 541 -32.59 2.42 5.73
CA ILE A 541 -31.63 3.54 5.68
C ILE A 541 -30.83 3.52 4.38
N MET A 542 -30.38 2.34 3.94
CA MET A 542 -29.70 2.21 2.66
C MET A 542 -30.62 2.58 1.49
N ARG A 543 -31.91 2.18 1.50
CA ARG A 543 -32.87 2.60 0.47
C ARG A 543 -33.04 4.11 0.41
N GLY A 544 -33.19 4.76 1.57
CA GLY A 544 -33.27 6.22 1.66
C GLY A 544 -32.02 6.89 1.07
N LEU A 545 -30.84 6.41 1.45
CA LEU A 545 -29.57 6.91 0.91
C LEU A 545 -29.47 6.76 -0.62
N LEU A 546 -29.93 5.63 -1.19
CA LEU A 546 -29.93 5.39 -2.63
C LEU A 546 -30.94 6.25 -3.39
N ARG A 547 -31.97 6.76 -2.70
CA ARG A 547 -32.94 7.74 -3.22
C ARG A 547 -32.54 9.19 -2.96
N GLU A 548 -31.32 9.41 -2.46
CA GLU A 548 -30.81 10.74 -2.07
C GLU A 548 -31.64 11.42 -0.97
N GLU A 549 -32.31 10.63 -0.13
CA GLU A 549 -33.03 11.11 1.04
C GLU A 549 -32.08 11.43 2.21
N SER A 550 -32.54 12.23 3.16
CA SER A 550 -31.74 12.61 4.34
C SER A 550 -31.40 11.39 5.21
N TYR A 551 -30.12 11.26 5.57
CA TYR A 551 -29.64 10.17 6.43
C TYR A 551 -30.16 10.34 7.88
N PRO A 552 -30.87 9.36 8.45
CA PRO A 552 -31.71 9.60 9.63
C PRO A 552 -30.94 9.62 10.96
N ASP A 553 -29.97 8.72 11.19
CA ASP A 553 -29.33 8.60 12.51
C ASP A 553 -27.80 8.34 12.46
N SER A 554 -27.09 8.77 13.50
CA SER A 554 -25.62 8.67 13.55
C SER A 554 -25.12 7.25 13.81
N THR A 555 -25.88 6.43 14.55
CA THR A 555 -25.46 5.08 14.91
C THR A 555 -25.39 4.19 13.69
N SER A 556 -26.45 4.20 12.86
CA SER A 556 -26.50 3.46 11.61
C SER A 556 -25.48 3.95 10.60
N PHE A 557 -25.19 5.27 10.55
CA PHE A 557 -24.12 5.82 9.72
C PHE A 557 -22.78 5.16 10.04
N TYR A 558 -22.39 5.14 11.31
CA TYR A 558 -21.13 4.54 11.70
C TYR A 558 -21.12 3.02 11.48
N ARG A 559 -22.24 2.30 11.66
CA ARG A 559 -22.39 0.86 11.34
C ARG A 559 -22.25 0.55 9.85
N LEU A 560 -22.89 1.30 8.97
CA LEU A 560 -22.74 1.07 7.52
C LEU A 560 -21.34 1.46 7.01
N ARG A 561 -20.75 2.52 7.56
CA ARG A 561 -19.40 2.99 7.18
C ARG A 561 -18.32 1.96 7.53
N SER A 562 -18.48 1.30 8.66
CA SER A 562 -17.56 0.31 9.22
C SER A 562 -17.73 -1.08 8.61
N ALA A 563 -18.96 -1.45 8.28
CA ALA A 563 -19.25 -2.53 7.33
C ALA A 563 -18.60 -2.28 5.95
N GLY A 564 -18.18 -1.04 5.67
CA GLY A 564 -17.51 -0.66 4.43
C GLY A 564 -18.48 -0.48 3.26
N ILE A 565 -19.77 -0.28 3.53
CA ILE A 565 -20.82 -0.11 2.51
C ILE A 565 -20.91 1.35 2.07
N ILE A 566 -20.78 2.28 3.02
CA ILE A 566 -20.85 3.71 2.76
C ILE A 566 -19.51 4.40 3.08
N ALA A 567 -19.31 5.57 2.48
CA ALA A 567 -18.22 6.49 2.76
C ALA A 567 -18.79 7.86 3.19
N GLY A 568 -17.91 8.73 3.71
CA GLY A 568 -18.26 10.07 4.19
C GLY A 568 -17.63 10.36 5.55
N ASP A 569 -17.20 11.60 5.77
CA ASP A 569 -16.58 12.00 7.04
C ASP A 569 -17.61 12.28 8.13
N ALA A 570 -18.82 12.67 7.74
CA ALA A 570 -19.97 12.91 8.58
C ALA A 570 -21.25 12.36 7.91
N ARG A 571 -22.34 12.26 8.67
CA ARG A 571 -23.62 11.71 8.18
C ARG A 571 -24.18 12.50 6.98
N GLU A 572 -23.92 13.80 6.92
CA GLU A 572 -24.39 14.68 5.84
C GLU A 572 -23.63 14.42 4.53
N ALA A 573 -22.42 13.84 4.62
CA ALA A 573 -21.61 13.44 3.48
C ALA A 573 -21.70 11.93 3.22
N ALA A 574 -22.68 11.24 3.81
CA ALA A 574 -22.90 9.83 3.60
C ALA A 574 -23.22 9.56 2.13
N ARG A 575 -22.53 8.57 1.56
CA ARG A 575 -22.74 8.12 0.18
C ARG A 575 -22.37 6.64 0.06
N PRO A 576 -22.92 5.88 -0.90
CA PRO A 576 -22.38 4.57 -1.23
C PRO A 576 -20.87 4.67 -1.44
N ARG A 577 -20.11 3.70 -0.94
CA ARG A 577 -18.64 3.79 -0.94
C ARG A 577 -18.06 3.92 -2.35
N CYS A 578 -18.66 3.24 -3.32
CA CYS A 578 -18.31 3.31 -4.73
C CYS A 578 -19.55 3.12 -5.62
N ALA A 579 -19.43 3.48 -6.90
CA ALA A 579 -20.54 3.39 -7.85
C ALA A 579 -21.01 1.94 -8.06
N LEU A 580 -20.10 0.94 -7.98
CA LEU A 580 -20.48 -0.48 -8.03
C LEU A 580 -21.52 -0.83 -6.96
N TYR A 581 -21.33 -0.38 -5.72
CA TYR A 581 -22.28 -0.64 -4.65
C TYR A 581 -23.59 0.09 -4.86
N ALA A 582 -23.54 1.34 -5.34
CA ALA A 582 -24.74 2.10 -5.67
C ALA A 582 -25.59 1.37 -6.72
N LEU A 583 -24.99 0.99 -7.85
CA LEU A 583 -25.66 0.30 -8.96
C LEU A 583 -26.24 -1.05 -8.53
N TYR A 584 -25.45 -1.86 -7.82
CA TYR A 584 -25.91 -3.17 -7.36
C TYR A 584 -27.04 -3.03 -6.34
N LEU A 585 -26.87 -2.20 -5.31
CA LEU A 585 -27.90 -2.06 -4.27
C LEU A 585 -29.17 -1.38 -4.79
N GLN A 586 -29.08 -0.45 -5.75
CA GLN A 586 -30.27 0.11 -6.43
C GLN A 586 -31.08 -1.00 -7.11
N LYS A 587 -30.43 -1.89 -7.86
CA LYS A 587 -31.10 -3.01 -8.55
C LYS A 587 -31.81 -3.98 -7.59
N HIS A 588 -31.31 -4.16 -6.37
CA HIS A 588 -31.79 -5.18 -5.45
C HIS A 588 -32.63 -4.65 -4.28
N LEU A 589 -32.55 -3.36 -3.96
CA LEU A 589 -33.26 -2.75 -2.80
C LEU A 589 -34.37 -1.77 -3.19
N LEU A 590 -34.30 -1.18 -4.39
CA LEU A 590 -35.32 -0.27 -4.93
C LEU A 590 -36.16 -1.03 -5.96
#